data_AF-A0A8T1KR25-F1
#
_entry.id   AF-A0A8T1KR25-F1
#
_cell.length_a   1.000
_cell.length_b   1.000
_cell.length_c   1.000
_cell.angle_alpha   90.00
_cell.angle_beta   90.00
_cell.angle_gamma   90.00
#
_symmetry.space_group_name_H-M   'P 1'
#
loop_
_entity.id
_entity.type
_entity.pdbx_description
1 polymer ?
#
loop_
_entity_poly.entity_id
_entity_poly.type
_entity_poly.pdbx_seq_one_letter_code
_entity_poly.pdbx_strand_id
1 'polypeptide(L)'
;MTQRLVDGVLQGNRTALSRSITLVESTLKSDEEQAELLLDSVLTKRRSLRPAQVDPAGLTSFRLGIAGPPGAGKSTFIETLGQFLTAQGHKVAVLAIDPSSSRSGGSILGDKTRMEKLSNDPNAFVRPSPTRGTLGGVAQHTNEIVLLCEAVDMVMLLVSPAGGDDLQGQKKGIVEIADVVVVNKADGDLKGPAKHTAVDYMHAMHLMRRKDPDWEPKVKMISALEKKGIDKVWAIIDEYRQTMGELDKIAQKRNAQSSKWMWNQLNEQLMRSVSRSAPVRLKAEKMKEDLVHGFISPRSAAATVLELFLKSQQEESQA
;
A
#
# COMPACT_ATOMS: atom_id res chain seq x y z
N MET A 1 24.00 -15.46 -5.75
CA MET A 1 22.88 -15.45 -4.78
C MET A 1 21.58 -15.03 -5.44
N THR A 2 21.58 -13.92 -6.19
CA THR A 2 20.43 -13.35 -6.91
C THR A 2 19.69 -14.35 -7.81
N GLN A 3 20.41 -15.15 -8.62
CA GLN A 3 19.77 -16.13 -9.53
C GLN A 3 18.90 -17.16 -8.79
N ARG A 4 19.37 -17.67 -7.64
CA ARG A 4 18.60 -18.61 -6.81
C ARG A 4 17.34 -17.99 -6.24
N LEU A 5 17.39 -16.70 -5.89
CA LEU A 5 16.22 -15.96 -5.42
C LEU A 5 15.22 -15.74 -6.56
N VAL A 6 15.69 -15.34 -7.74
CA VAL A 6 14.86 -15.16 -8.95
C VAL A 6 14.12 -16.46 -9.29
N ASP A 7 14.84 -17.58 -9.39
CA ASP A 7 14.22 -18.85 -9.77
C ASP A 7 13.27 -19.35 -8.68
N GLY A 8 13.61 -19.17 -7.40
CA GLY A 8 12.72 -19.47 -6.28
C GLY A 8 11.44 -18.64 -6.28
N VAL A 9 11.51 -17.33 -6.57
CA VAL A 9 10.33 -16.47 -6.68
C VAL A 9 9.42 -16.92 -7.82
N LEU A 10 9.99 -17.25 -8.99
CA LEU A 10 9.21 -17.71 -10.14
C LEU A 10 8.55 -19.07 -9.90
N GLN A 11 9.17 -19.94 -9.10
CA GLN A 11 8.61 -21.23 -8.67
C GLN A 11 7.61 -21.10 -7.51
N GLY A 12 7.38 -19.90 -6.98
CA GLY A 12 6.47 -19.68 -5.85
C GLY A 12 7.03 -20.12 -4.49
N ASN A 13 8.35 -20.23 -4.35
CA ASN A 13 8.98 -20.57 -3.08
C ASN A 13 8.84 -19.41 -2.08
N ARG A 14 8.06 -19.63 -1.00
CA ARG A 14 7.75 -18.63 0.03
C ARG A 14 9.01 -18.08 0.73
N THR A 15 10.01 -18.92 0.98
CA THR A 15 11.27 -18.51 1.62
C THR A 15 12.09 -17.62 0.69
N ALA A 16 12.19 -17.99 -0.58
CA ALA A 16 12.84 -17.16 -1.60
C ALA A 16 12.13 -15.81 -1.76
N LEU A 17 10.79 -15.81 -1.79
CA LEU A 17 9.99 -14.58 -1.85
C LEU A 17 10.24 -13.69 -0.63
N SER A 18 10.20 -14.24 0.58
CA SER A 18 10.46 -13.48 1.80
C SER A 18 11.86 -12.86 1.81
N ARG A 19 12.90 -13.63 1.43
CA ARG A 19 14.27 -13.12 1.34
C ARG A 19 14.44 -12.05 0.26
N SER A 20 13.74 -12.20 -0.85
CA SER A 20 13.75 -11.22 -1.94
C SER A 20 13.12 -9.91 -1.49
N ILE A 21 11.99 -9.96 -0.76
CA ILE A 21 11.36 -8.77 -0.17
C ILE A 21 12.31 -8.10 0.83
N THR A 22 12.94 -8.87 1.73
CA THR A 22 13.93 -8.31 2.67
C THR A 22 15.11 -7.64 1.97
N LEU A 23 15.59 -8.21 0.85
CA LEU A 23 16.64 -7.60 0.04
C LEU A 23 16.19 -6.26 -0.55
N VAL A 24 14.98 -6.21 -1.12
CA VAL A 24 14.39 -4.99 -1.68
C VAL A 24 14.10 -3.93 -0.62
N GLU A 25 13.77 -4.33 0.62
CA GLU A 25 13.56 -3.44 1.76
C GLU A 25 14.86 -2.95 2.41
N SER A 26 16.03 -3.48 2.02
CA SER A 26 17.32 -3.15 2.63
C SER A 26 17.76 -1.72 2.29
N THR A 27 18.37 -1.04 3.25
CA THR A 27 18.95 0.31 3.07
C THR A 27 20.47 0.28 2.87
N LEU A 28 21.05 -0.92 2.78
CA LEU A 28 22.48 -1.11 2.60
C LEU A 28 22.86 -0.89 1.14
N LYS A 29 23.91 -0.09 0.89
CA LYS A 29 24.39 0.17 -0.47
C LYS A 29 24.79 -1.11 -1.22
N SER A 30 25.30 -2.12 -0.50
CA SER A 30 25.64 -3.44 -1.05
C SER A 30 24.44 -4.23 -1.56
N ASP A 31 23.25 -3.93 -1.04
CA ASP A 31 22.02 -4.67 -1.34
C ASP A 31 21.20 -3.99 -2.43
N GLU A 32 21.33 -2.66 -2.59
CA GLU A 32 20.63 -1.85 -3.60
C GLU A 32 20.83 -2.42 -5.02
N GLU A 33 22.08 -2.64 -5.43
CA GLU A 33 22.40 -3.21 -6.76
C GLU A 33 21.84 -4.64 -6.93
N GLN A 34 21.91 -5.46 -5.88
CA GLN A 34 21.39 -6.82 -5.93
C GLN A 34 19.85 -6.85 -6.00
N ALA A 35 19.18 -5.91 -5.35
CA ALA A 35 17.74 -5.76 -5.36
C ALA A 35 17.24 -5.32 -6.75
N GLU A 36 17.92 -4.36 -7.38
CA GLU A 36 17.61 -3.91 -8.74
C GLU A 36 17.75 -5.06 -9.75
N LEU A 37 18.89 -5.76 -9.74
CA LEU A 37 19.11 -6.93 -10.59
C LEU A 37 18.06 -8.03 -10.37
N LEU A 38 17.64 -8.25 -9.13
CA LEU A 38 16.59 -9.21 -8.79
C LEU A 38 15.25 -8.80 -9.39
N LEU A 39 14.84 -7.54 -9.22
CA LEU A 39 13.56 -7.03 -9.72
C LEU A 39 13.50 -7.09 -11.24
N ASP A 40 14.53 -6.61 -11.93
CA ASP A 40 14.60 -6.62 -13.39
C ASP A 40 14.59 -8.04 -13.97
N SER A 41 15.32 -8.96 -13.33
CA SER A 41 15.34 -10.36 -13.73
C SER A 41 13.97 -11.01 -13.56
N VAL A 42 13.29 -10.77 -12.44
CA VAL A 42 11.94 -11.30 -12.18
C VAL A 42 10.92 -10.71 -13.17
N LEU A 43 10.95 -9.39 -13.42
CA LEU A 43 10.06 -8.73 -14.36
C LEU A 43 10.26 -9.26 -15.80
N THR A 44 11.51 -9.37 -16.24
CA THR A 44 11.86 -9.87 -17.57
C THR A 44 11.41 -11.31 -17.76
N LYS A 45 11.75 -12.21 -16.82
CA LYS A 45 11.34 -13.62 -16.89
C LYS A 45 9.83 -13.79 -16.75
N ARG A 46 9.13 -12.99 -15.93
CA ARG A 46 7.66 -13.05 -15.86
C ARG A 46 7.01 -12.62 -17.16
N ARG A 47 7.53 -11.61 -17.85
CA ARG A 47 7.00 -11.17 -19.14
C ARG A 47 7.09 -12.27 -20.19
N SER A 48 8.18 -13.06 -20.20
CA SER A 48 8.35 -14.19 -21.12
C SER A 48 7.54 -15.43 -20.73
N LEU A 49 7.25 -15.61 -19.44
CA LEU A 49 6.43 -16.71 -18.92
C LEU A 49 4.93 -16.40 -18.87
N ARG A 50 4.46 -15.28 -19.45
CA ARG A 50 3.03 -14.94 -19.44
C ARG A 50 2.22 -16.07 -20.07
N PRO A 51 1.33 -16.74 -19.32
CA PRO A 51 0.54 -17.83 -19.88
C PRO A 51 -0.41 -17.30 -20.96
N ALA A 52 -0.70 -18.13 -21.96
CA ALA A 52 -1.70 -17.86 -22.99
C ALA A 52 -3.12 -17.67 -22.40
N GLN A 53 -3.37 -18.21 -21.21
CA GLN A 53 -4.56 -17.93 -20.41
C GLN A 53 -4.27 -16.78 -19.46
N VAL A 54 -4.60 -15.59 -19.92
CA VAL A 54 -4.77 -14.43 -19.07
C VAL A 54 -6.26 -14.37 -18.72
N ASP A 55 -6.59 -13.87 -17.53
CA ASP A 55 -7.95 -13.39 -17.21
C ASP A 55 -8.53 -12.64 -18.43
N PRO A 56 -9.82 -12.74 -18.79
CA PRO A 56 -10.42 -11.93 -19.87
C PRO A 56 -10.07 -10.43 -19.78
N ALA A 57 -9.83 -9.92 -18.57
CA ALA A 57 -9.32 -8.57 -18.29
C ALA A 57 -7.80 -8.35 -18.49
N GLY A 58 -7.04 -9.34 -18.94
CA GLY A 58 -5.59 -9.23 -19.15
C GLY A 58 -4.75 -9.24 -17.86
N LEU A 59 -5.35 -9.55 -16.70
CA LEU A 59 -4.70 -9.42 -15.38
C LEU A 59 -4.09 -10.74 -14.86
N THR A 60 -2.86 -10.66 -14.35
CA THR A 60 -2.18 -11.79 -13.66
C THR A 60 -2.40 -11.82 -12.14
N SER A 61 -2.97 -10.74 -11.59
CA SER A 61 -3.25 -10.55 -10.17
C SER A 61 -4.21 -9.39 -10.00
N PHE A 62 -5.01 -9.38 -8.93
CA PHE A 62 -5.83 -8.25 -8.52
C PHE A 62 -5.33 -7.69 -7.18
N ARG A 63 -5.21 -6.37 -7.07
CA ARG A 63 -4.65 -5.67 -5.90
C ARG A 63 -5.78 -4.95 -5.17
N LEU A 64 -6.17 -5.47 -4.00
CA LEU A 64 -7.18 -4.88 -3.14
C LEU A 64 -6.51 -4.14 -1.98
N GLY A 65 -6.78 -2.85 -1.84
CA GLY A 65 -6.38 -2.06 -0.67
C GLY A 65 -7.48 -2.04 0.37
N ILE A 66 -7.17 -2.41 1.61
CA ILE A 66 -8.14 -2.41 2.71
C ILE A 66 -7.70 -1.38 3.74
N ALA A 67 -8.50 -0.32 3.89
CA ALA A 67 -8.31 0.70 4.90
C ALA A 67 -9.46 0.70 5.91
N GLY A 68 -9.27 1.35 7.05
CA GLY A 68 -10.31 1.49 8.07
C GLY A 68 -9.72 1.84 9.43
N PRO A 69 -10.52 2.39 10.35
CA PRO A 69 -10.03 2.79 11.66
C PRO A 69 -9.55 1.60 12.50
N PRO A 70 -8.76 1.83 13.56
CA PRO A 70 -8.48 0.84 14.58
C PRO A 70 -9.80 0.23 15.11
N GLY A 71 -9.82 -1.08 15.37
CA GLY A 71 -11.02 -1.75 15.90
C GLY A 71 -12.12 -2.08 14.87
N ALA A 72 -12.03 -1.62 13.61
CA ALA A 72 -12.99 -1.96 12.54
C ALA A 72 -13.04 -3.46 12.19
N GLY A 73 -12.08 -4.26 12.68
CA GLY A 73 -11.98 -5.70 12.42
C GLY A 73 -11.24 -6.05 11.14
N LYS A 74 -10.29 -5.21 10.69
CA LYS A 74 -9.50 -5.42 9.47
C LYS A 74 -8.80 -6.78 9.43
N SER A 75 -8.01 -7.12 10.44
CA SER A 75 -7.27 -8.40 10.46
C SER A 75 -8.21 -9.61 10.43
N THR A 76 -9.31 -9.58 11.19
CA THR A 76 -10.32 -10.63 11.17
C THR A 76 -10.98 -10.76 9.80
N PHE A 77 -11.30 -9.64 9.15
CA PHE A 77 -11.85 -9.64 7.80
C PHE A 77 -10.86 -10.19 6.77
N ILE A 78 -9.60 -9.76 6.82
CA ILE A 78 -8.53 -10.23 5.93
C ILE A 78 -8.31 -11.73 6.09
N GLU A 79 -8.25 -12.24 7.33
CA GLU A 79 -8.14 -13.68 7.58
C GLU A 79 -9.33 -14.44 6.98
N THR A 80 -10.57 -14.02 7.29
CA THR A 80 -11.77 -14.69 6.79
C THR A 80 -11.88 -14.64 5.26
N LEU A 81 -11.62 -13.49 4.63
CA LEU A 81 -11.63 -13.36 3.17
C LEU A 81 -10.51 -14.18 2.54
N GLY A 82 -9.30 -14.13 3.10
CA GLY A 82 -8.17 -14.90 2.59
C GLY A 82 -8.42 -16.40 2.64
N GLN A 83 -9.02 -16.91 3.73
CA GLN A 83 -9.43 -18.31 3.84
C GLN A 83 -10.51 -18.69 2.83
N PHE A 84 -11.48 -17.80 2.62
CA PHE A 84 -12.52 -18.02 1.61
C PHE A 84 -11.94 -18.14 0.19
N LEU A 85 -10.97 -17.29 -0.15
CA LEU A 85 -10.32 -17.29 -1.46
C LEU A 85 -9.38 -18.48 -1.67
N THR A 86 -8.57 -18.81 -0.66
CA THR A 86 -7.66 -19.97 -0.71
C THR A 86 -8.42 -21.29 -0.81
N ALA A 87 -9.58 -21.40 -0.15
CA ALA A 87 -10.49 -22.55 -0.31
C ALA A 87 -11.05 -22.70 -1.74
N GLN A 88 -11.08 -21.63 -2.52
CA GLN A 88 -11.45 -21.63 -3.94
C GLN A 88 -10.25 -21.83 -4.88
N GLY A 89 -9.06 -22.08 -4.34
CA GLY A 89 -7.83 -22.30 -5.10
C GLY A 89 -7.07 -21.03 -5.48
N HIS A 90 -7.50 -19.85 -5.02
CA HIS A 90 -6.73 -18.62 -5.24
C HIS A 90 -5.47 -18.59 -4.36
N LYS A 91 -4.38 -18.03 -4.91
CA LYS A 91 -3.18 -17.69 -4.12
C LYS A 91 -3.32 -16.29 -3.57
N VAL A 92 -3.23 -16.13 -2.25
CA VAL A 92 -3.48 -14.85 -1.57
C VAL A 92 -2.17 -14.31 -0.98
N ALA A 93 -1.85 -13.05 -1.28
CA ALA A 93 -0.76 -12.35 -0.60
C ALA A 93 -1.33 -11.20 0.23
N VAL A 94 -0.93 -11.11 1.49
CA VAL A 94 -1.27 -10.02 2.40
C VAL A 94 0.00 -9.26 2.74
N LEU A 95 0.05 -8.00 2.34
CA LEU A 95 1.14 -7.08 2.66
C LEU A 95 0.60 -6.04 3.63
N ALA A 96 0.97 -6.13 4.91
CA ALA A 96 0.55 -5.15 5.90
C ALA A 96 1.40 -3.88 5.76
N ILE A 97 0.75 -2.73 5.83
CA ILE A 97 1.39 -1.41 5.84
C ILE A 97 0.88 -0.70 7.10
N ASP A 98 1.76 -0.53 8.10
CA ASP A 98 1.48 0.17 9.35
C ASP A 98 2.60 1.19 9.63
N PRO A 99 2.42 2.48 9.30
CA PRO A 99 3.45 3.50 9.54
C PRO A 99 3.60 3.87 11.02
N SER A 100 2.65 3.54 11.90
CA SER A 100 2.81 3.74 13.35
C SER A 100 3.96 2.90 13.91
N SER A 101 4.32 1.84 13.19
CA SER A 101 5.44 0.96 13.47
C SER A 101 6.82 1.65 13.42
N SER A 102 6.93 2.82 12.78
CA SER A 102 8.12 3.68 12.81
C SER A 102 8.46 4.20 14.21
N ARG A 103 7.49 4.29 15.13
CA ARG A 103 7.69 4.67 16.55
C ARG A 103 7.93 3.48 17.47
N SER A 104 7.45 2.29 17.12
CA SER A 104 7.52 1.08 17.96
C SER A 104 8.56 0.04 17.52
N GLY A 105 9.29 0.29 16.42
CA GLY A 105 10.34 -0.61 15.94
C GLY A 105 9.83 -1.79 15.11
N GLY A 106 8.63 -1.69 14.52
CA GLY A 106 8.04 -2.77 13.73
C GLY A 106 7.32 -3.80 14.60
N SER A 107 6.12 -4.23 14.17
CA SER A 107 5.51 -5.42 14.74
C SER A 107 5.88 -6.64 13.90
N ILE A 108 7.02 -7.26 14.21
CA ILE A 108 7.47 -8.50 13.52
C ILE A 108 6.41 -9.60 13.64
N LEU A 109 5.64 -9.61 14.73
CA LEU A 109 4.69 -10.65 15.07
C LEU A 109 3.21 -10.22 14.98
N GLY A 110 2.88 -8.93 15.15
CA GLY A 110 1.51 -8.50 15.45
C GLY A 110 0.47 -8.81 14.37
N ASP A 111 0.82 -8.64 13.10
CA ASP A 111 -0.12 -8.98 12.01
C ASP A 111 -0.20 -10.49 11.78
N LYS A 112 0.92 -11.20 11.97
CA LYS A 112 1.00 -12.66 11.80
C LYS A 112 0.27 -13.40 12.91
N THR A 113 0.31 -12.92 14.16
CA THR A 113 -0.42 -13.50 15.30
C THR A 113 -1.91 -13.19 15.26
N ARG A 114 -2.32 -12.07 14.64
CA ARG A 114 -3.74 -11.74 14.43
C ARG A 114 -4.39 -12.51 13.28
N MET A 115 -3.61 -13.10 12.38
CA MET A 115 -4.06 -13.86 11.21
C MET A 115 -3.36 -15.22 11.16
N GLU A 116 -3.42 -15.98 12.26
CA GLU A 116 -2.68 -17.23 12.45
C GLU A 116 -3.06 -18.28 11.40
N LYS A 117 -4.36 -18.44 11.10
CA LYS A 117 -4.81 -19.50 10.21
C LYS A 117 -4.41 -19.20 8.77
N LEU A 118 -4.60 -17.95 8.34
CA LEU A 118 -4.19 -17.55 6.99
C LEU A 118 -2.67 -17.57 6.84
N SER A 119 -1.91 -17.23 7.87
CA SER A 119 -0.44 -17.26 7.82
C SER A 119 0.13 -18.67 7.60
N ASN A 120 -0.57 -19.68 8.12
CA ASN A 120 -0.21 -21.10 7.98
C ASN A 120 -0.76 -21.76 6.70
N ASP A 121 -1.65 -21.10 5.97
CA ASP A 121 -2.19 -21.62 4.73
C ASP A 121 -1.09 -21.71 3.65
N PRO A 122 -0.91 -22.86 2.96
CA PRO A 122 0.10 -23.02 1.92
C PRO A 122 -0.13 -22.14 0.69
N ASN A 123 -1.38 -21.76 0.41
CA ASN A 123 -1.78 -20.90 -0.69
C ASN A 123 -1.78 -19.41 -0.31
N ALA A 124 -1.45 -19.08 0.95
CA ALA A 124 -1.33 -17.70 1.40
C ALA A 124 0.12 -17.31 1.75
N PHE A 125 0.42 -16.02 1.57
CA PHE A 125 1.67 -15.40 2.02
C PHE A 125 1.35 -14.11 2.77
N VAL A 126 1.64 -14.09 4.07
CA VAL A 126 1.43 -12.91 4.93
C VAL A 126 2.78 -12.30 5.28
N ARG A 127 2.98 -11.04 4.87
CA ARG A 127 4.15 -10.22 5.21
C ARG A 127 3.72 -9.14 6.22
N PRO A 128 4.27 -9.13 7.45
CA PRO A 128 4.03 -8.06 8.41
C PRO A 128 4.68 -6.74 7.96
N SER A 129 4.20 -5.62 8.48
CA SER A 129 4.70 -4.28 8.14
C SER A 129 6.20 -4.13 8.42
N PRO A 130 6.97 -3.50 7.51
CA PRO A 130 8.40 -3.24 7.73
C PRO A 130 8.61 -2.20 8.85
N THR A 131 9.80 -2.26 9.47
CA THR A 131 10.21 -1.47 10.65
C THR A 131 10.58 0.00 10.34
N ARG A 132 10.77 0.40 9.07
CA ARG A 132 11.45 1.66 8.74
C ARG A 132 10.75 2.50 7.68
N GLY A 133 10.66 3.81 7.96
CA GLY A 133 10.22 4.88 7.06
C GLY A 133 9.70 6.09 7.85
N THR A 134 10.35 7.25 7.76
CA THR A 134 9.79 8.51 8.27
C THR A 134 8.89 9.10 7.19
N LEU A 135 7.58 9.02 7.38
CA LEU A 135 6.64 9.85 6.64
C LEU A 135 6.49 11.18 7.39
N GLY A 136 6.89 12.26 6.72
CA GLY A 136 6.92 13.63 7.24
C GLY A 136 5.61 14.06 7.89
N GLY A 137 5.73 14.99 8.84
CA GLY A 137 4.67 15.40 9.75
C GLY A 137 3.49 16.13 9.10
N VAL A 138 2.36 16.05 9.83
CA VAL A 138 1.11 16.82 9.70
C VAL A 138 0.15 16.42 8.56
N ALA A 139 -0.02 15.12 8.32
CA ALA A 139 -1.28 14.46 7.89
C ALA A 139 -1.07 12.94 7.78
N GLN A 140 -0.81 12.26 8.91
CA GLN A 140 -0.41 10.84 8.92
C GLN A 140 -1.42 9.94 8.17
N HIS A 141 -2.73 10.15 8.35
CA HIS A 141 -3.77 9.37 7.66
C HIS A 141 -3.91 9.68 6.17
N THR A 142 -3.73 10.94 5.74
CA THR A 142 -3.89 11.32 4.33
C THR A 142 -2.77 10.73 3.47
N ASN A 143 -1.54 10.68 3.98
CA ASN A 143 -0.41 10.11 3.24
C ASN A 143 -0.51 8.58 3.10
N GLU A 144 -0.97 7.88 4.15
CA GLU A 144 -1.22 6.41 4.15
C GLU A 144 -2.17 5.99 3.04
N ILE A 145 -3.25 6.74 2.94
CA ILE A 145 -4.33 6.53 1.99
C ILE A 145 -3.86 6.77 0.55
N VAL A 146 -3.09 7.83 0.32
CA VAL A 146 -2.51 8.13 -0.99
C VAL A 146 -1.60 7.00 -1.46
N LEU A 147 -0.74 6.48 -0.58
CA LEU A 147 0.12 5.33 -0.89
C LEU A 147 -0.70 4.08 -1.21
N LEU A 148 -1.77 3.81 -0.47
CA LEU A 148 -2.67 2.69 -0.75
C LEU A 148 -3.28 2.85 -2.15
N CYS A 149 -3.85 4.03 -2.45
CA CYS A 149 -4.41 4.35 -3.76
C CYS A 149 -3.41 4.22 -4.92
N GLU A 150 -2.12 4.42 -4.65
CA GLU A 150 -1.04 4.30 -5.63
C GLU A 150 -0.56 2.86 -5.85
N ALA A 151 -0.92 1.92 -4.98
CA ALA A 151 -0.47 0.54 -5.07
C ALA A 151 -1.57 -0.46 -5.48
N VAL A 152 -2.84 -0.05 -5.44
CA VAL A 152 -3.99 -0.97 -5.56
C VAL A 152 -4.91 -0.66 -6.73
N ASP A 153 -5.61 -1.68 -7.20
CA ASP A 153 -6.61 -1.57 -8.26
C ASP A 153 -7.93 -1.06 -7.68
N MET A 154 -8.33 -1.59 -6.51
CA MET A 154 -9.57 -1.23 -5.81
C MET A 154 -9.30 -0.89 -4.35
N VAL A 155 -9.96 0.14 -3.83
CA VAL A 155 -9.89 0.58 -2.43
C VAL A 155 -11.18 0.21 -1.70
N MET A 156 -11.04 -0.55 -0.62
CA MET A 156 -12.11 -0.93 0.29
C MET A 156 -11.94 -0.20 1.62
N LEU A 157 -13.02 0.44 2.07
CA LEU A 157 -13.10 1.04 3.39
C LEU A 157 -13.90 0.12 4.33
N LEU A 158 -13.25 -0.45 5.33
CA LEU A 158 -13.87 -1.26 6.37
C LEU A 158 -14.21 -0.40 7.59
N VAL A 159 -15.48 -0.35 7.97
CA VAL A 159 -15.98 0.45 9.10
C VAL A 159 -16.73 -0.43 10.10
N SER A 160 -16.80 -0.01 11.37
CA SER A 160 -17.63 -0.68 12.38
C SER A 160 -18.92 0.09 12.66
N PRO A 161 -19.99 -0.59 13.12
CA PRO A 161 -21.21 0.06 13.58
C PRO A 161 -20.93 0.88 14.83
N ALA A 162 -21.66 1.97 15.03
CA ALA A 162 -21.62 2.79 16.24
C ALA A 162 -20.28 3.53 16.54
N GLY A 163 -19.50 3.90 15.52
CA GLY A 163 -18.44 4.92 15.66
C GLY A 163 -19.03 6.33 15.76
N GLY A 164 -19.83 6.59 16.81
CA GLY A 164 -20.47 7.89 17.06
C GLY A 164 -19.48 9.05 16.96
N ASP A 165 -19.91 10.15 16.34
CA ASP A 165 -19.16 11.38 16.00
C ASP A 165 -17.86 11.23 15.16
N ASP A 166 -17.24 10.04 15.09
CA ASP A 166 -16.08 9.75 14.23
C ASP A 166 -16.39 9.79 12.73
N LEU A 167 -17.68 9.72 12.36
CA LEU A 167 -18.12 9.89 10.98
C LEU A 167 -17.77 11.29 10.43
N GLN A 168 -17.72 12.34 11.25
CA GLN A 168 -17.34 13.68 10.75
C GLN A 168 -15.84 13.80 10.47
N GLY A 169 -14.99 13.14 11.26
CA GLY A 169 -13.53 13.12 11.06
C GLY A 169 -13.10 12.22 9.90
N GLN A 170 -13.74 11.07 9.73
CA GLN A 170 -13.42 10.11 8.66
C GLN A 170 -14.02 10.49 7.30
N LYS A 171 -15.03 11.37 7.24
CA LYS A 171 -15.65 11.80 5.97
C LYS A 171 -14.70 12.54 5.03
N LYS A 172 -13.73 13.30 5.56
CA LYS A 172 -12.85 14.14 4.73
C LYS A 172 -11.70 13.31 4.17
N GLY A 173 -11.85 12.86 2.93
CA GLY A 173 -10.77 12.30 2.10
C GLY A 173 -10.76 10.77 1.91
N ILE A 174 -11.12 9.94 2.90
CA ILE A 174 -11.07 8.47 2.74
C ILE A 174 -12.32 7.89 2.08
N VAL A 175 -13.49 8.50 2.33
CA VAL A 175 -14.75 8.02 1.73
C VAL A 175 -14.79 8.39 0.25
N GLU A 176 -14.23 9.55 -0.12
CA GLU A 176 -14.18 10.07 -1.50
C GLU A 176 -13.41 9.15 -2.48
N ILE A 177 -12.49 8.34 -1.97
CA ILE A 177 -11.61 7.48 -2.77
C ILE A 177 -12.01 6.00 -2.73
N ALA A 178 -12.95 5.65 -1.85
CA ALA A 178 -13.36 4.27 -1.62
C ALA A 178 -14.21 3.79 -2.80
N ASP A 179 -13.83 2.66 -3.38
CA ASP A 179 -14.59 1.99 -4.44
C ASP A 179 -15.70 1.10 -3.82
N VAL A 180 -15.52 0.68 -2.57
CA VAL A 180 -16.52 -0.04 -1.77
C VAL A 180 -16.38 0.28 -0.28
N VAL A 181 -17.49 0.46 0.42
CA VAL A 181 -17.56 0.56 1.88
C VAL A 181 -18.17 -0.70 2.45
N VAL A 182 -17.49 -1.29 3.42
CA VAL A 182 -17.92 -2.52 4.09
C VAL A 182 -18.15 -2.22 5.57
N VAL A 183 -19.41 -2.29 6.01
CA VAL A 183 -19.80 -2.16 7.42
C VAL A 183 -19.69 -3.54 8.06
N ASN A 184 -18.63 -3.74 8.82
CA ASN A 184 -18.35 -5.00 9.52
C ASN A 184 -19.14 -5.14 10.83
N LYS A 185 -18.99 -6.25 11.55
CA LYS A 185 -19.64 -6.52 12.84
C LYS A 185 -21.17 -6.39 12.80
N ALA A 186 -21.78 -6.68 11.64
CA ALA A 186 -23.23 -6.65 11.46
C ALA A 186 -23.89 -7.93 12.00
N ASP A 187 -23.62 -8.23 13.27
CA ASP A 187 -24.04 -9.42 14.01
C ASP A 187 -24.64 -9.03 15.38
N GLY A 188 -25.41 -9.95 15.97
CA GLY A 188 -26.09 -9.74 17.25
C GLY A 188 -26.81 -8.38 17.37
N ASP A 189 -26.56 -7.70 18.48
CA ASP A 189 -27.14 -6.39 18.80
C ASP A 189 -26.63 -5.26 17.89
N LEU A 190 -25.48 -5.45 17.22
CA LEU A 190 -24.90 -4.46 16.32
C LEU A 190 -25.50 -4.48 14.91
N LYS A 191 -26.37 -5.45 14.60
CA LYS A 191 -27.04 -5.55 13.28
C LYS A 191 -27.92 -4.33 12.98
N GLY A 192 -28.64 -3.81 13.97
CA GLY A 192 -29.46 -2.59 13.83
C GLY A 192 -28.61 -1.34 13.55
N PRO A 193 -27.63 -1.01 14.42
CA PRO A 193 -26.67 0.06 14.18
C PRO A 193 -25.93 -0.06 12.85
N ALA A 194 -25.51 -1.27 12.45
CA ALA A 194 -24.81 -1.51 11.19
C ALA A 194 -25.65 -1.10 9.98
N LYS A 195 -26.96 -1.37 10.03
CA LYS A 195 -27.90 -0.97 8.98
C LYS A 195 -28.01 0.54 8.87
N HIS A 196 -28.05 1.25 10.00
CA HIS A 196 -28.09 2.70 10.01
C HIS A 196 -26.81 3.29 9.42
N THR A 197 -25.65 2.82 9.87
CA THR A 197 -24.34 3.21 9.33
C THR A 197 -24.23 2.94 7.83
N ALA A 198 -24.72 1.79 7.34
CA ALA A 198 -24.70 1.47 5.92
C ALA A 198 -25.54 2.46 5.08
N VAL A 199 -26.70 2.87 5.59
CA VAL A 199 -27.55 3.88 4.94
C VAL A 199 -26.85 5.25 4.92
N ASP A 200 -26.23 5.64 6.03
CA ASP A 200 -25.49 6.92 6.11
C ASP A 200 -24.36 7.00 5.10
N TYR A 201 -23.55 5.93 4.98
CA TYR A 201 -22.48 5.88 3.97
C TYR A 201 -23.04 5.85 2.55
N MET A 202 -24.15 5.13 2.31
CA MET A 202 -24.77 5.08 0.99
C MET A 202 -25.21 6.48 0.54
N HIS A 203 -25.94 7.20 1.39
CA HIS A 203 -26.34 8.57 1.12
C HIS A 203 -25.14 9.50 0.91
N ALA A 204 -24.11 9.39 1.76
CA ALA A 204 -22.90 10.19 1.60
C ALA A 204 -22.22 9.94 0.25
N MET A 205 -22.06 8.68 -0.17
CA MET A 205 -21.42 8.31 -1.44
C MET A 205 -22.21 8.81 -2.64
N HIS A 206 -23.54 8.84 -2.57
CA HIS A 206 -24.40 9.39 -3.63
C HIS A 206 -24.30 10.92 -3.77
N LEU A 207 -23.99 11.64 -2.68
CA LEU A 207 -23.79 13.09 -2.71
C LEU A 207 -22.40 13.50 -3.19
N MET A 208 -21.42 12.59 -3.16
CA MET A 208 -20.05 12.86 -3.58
C MET A 208 -19.87 12.65 -5.08
N ARG A 209 -18.93 13.40 -5.66
CA ARG A 209 -18.50 13.15 -7.04
C ARG A 209 -17.86 11.78 -7.11
N ARG A 210 -18.35 10.94 -8.03
CA ARG A 210 -17.73 9.64 -8.31
C ARG A 210 -16.28 9.85 -8.74
N LYS A 211 -15.37 9.10 -8.09
CA LYS A 211 -13.95 9.04 -8.46
C LYS A 211 -13.77 8.52 -9.88
N ASP A 212 -14.52 7.49 -10.23
CA ASP A 212 -14.57 6.93 -11.57
C ASP A 212 -16.02 6.97 -12.08
N PRO A 213 -16.30 7.57 -13.25
CA PRO A 213 -17.66 7.67 -13.77
C PRO A 213 -18.29 6.30 -14.09
N ASP A 214 -17.48 5.28 -14.38
CA ASP A 214 -17.90 3.95 -14.80
C ASP A 214 -18.03 2.97 -13.63
N TRP A 215 -17.89 3.44 -12.39
CA TRP A 215 -18.17 2.65 -11.20
C TRP A 215 -19.03 3.40 -10.20
N GLU A 216 -20.10 2.73 -9.77
CA GLU A 216 -20.89 3.19 -8.66
C GLU A 216 -20.37 2.58 -7.35
N PRO A 217 -19.88 3.41 -6.40
CA PRO A 217 -19.43 2.92 -5.11
C PRO A 217 -20.53 2.15 -4.39
N LYS A 218 -20.17 1.01 -3.80
CA LYS A 218 -21.13 0.11 -3.14
C LYS A 218 -20.95 0.11 -1.64
N VAL A 219 -22.05 -0.07 -0.90
CA VAL A 219 -22.03 -0.29 0.54
C VAL A 219 -22.57 -1.68 0.87
N LYS A 220 -21.84 -2.44 1.69
CA LYS A 220 -22.26 -3.79 2.11
C LYS A 220 -22.05 -4.01 3.60
N MET A 221 -22.99 -4.70 4.25
CA MET A 221 -22.83 -5.16 5.63
C MET A 221 -22.31 -6.59 5.68
N ILE A 222 -21.39 -6.87 6.60
CA ILE A 222 -20.84 -8.20 6.84
C ILE A 222 -20.64 -8.47 8.33
N SER A 223 -20.46 -9.75 8.66
CA SER A 223 -19.80 -10.16 9.90
C SER A 223 -18.59 -11.01 9.54
N ALA A 224 -17.39 -10.44 9.69
CA ALA A 224 -16.15 -11.20 9.49
C ALA A 224 -15.99 -12.35 10.50
N LEU A 225 -16.47 -12.14 11.74
CA LEU A 225 -16.39 -13.11 12.82
C LEU A 225 -17.30 -14.31 12.58
N GLU A 226 -18.56 -14.05 12.19
CA GLU A 226 -19.53 -15.11 11.86
C GLU A 226 -19.40 -15.61 10.40
N LYS A 227 -18.42 -15.09 9.64
CA LYS A 227 -18.18 -15.39 8.22
C LYS A 227 -19.39 -15.12 7.30
N LYS A 228 -20.24 -14.15 7.65
CA LYS A 228 -21.45 -13.81 6.89
C LYS A 228 -21.19 -12.66 5.92
N GLY A 229 -21.60 -12.83 4.66
CA GLY A 229 -21.54 -11.79 3.61
C GLY A 229 -20.19 -11.63 2.92
N ILE A 230 -19.22 -12.51 3.21
CA ILE A 230 -17.88 -12.50 2.61
C ILE A 230 -17.95 -12.82 1.11
N ASP A 231 -18.79 -13.79 0.74
CA ASP A 231 -19.17 -14.14 -0.63
C ASP A 231 -19.71 -12.94 -1.40
N LYS A 232 -20.55 -12.12 -0.76
CA LYS A 232 -21.13 -10.92 -1.37
C LYS A 232 -20.11 -9.81 -1.57
N VAL A 233 -19.14 -9.70 -0.66
CA VAL A 233 -18.02 -8.76 -0.83
C VAL A 233 -17.12 -9.23 -1.96
N TRP A 234 -16.84 -10.52 -2.06
CA TRP A 234 -16.08 -11.09 -3.18
C TRP A 234 -16.78 -10.85 -4.53
N ALA A 235 -18.09 -11.04 -4.61
CA ALA A 235 -18.86 -10.75 -5.82
C ALA A 235 -18.72 -9.29 -6.28
N ILE A 236 -18.67 -8.33 -5.35
CA ILE A 236 -18.43 -6.91 -5.68
C ILE A 236 -17.02 -6.68 -6.20
N ILE A 237 -16.03 -7.33 -5.60
CA ILE A 237 -14.63 -7.23 -6.05
C ILE A 237 -14.49 -7.80 -7.46
N ASP A 238 -15.12 -8.95 -7.72
CA ASP A 238 -15.10 -9.58 -9.03
C ASP A 238 -15.82 -8.75 -10.09
N GLU A 239 -16.96 -8.15 -9.74
CA GLU A 239 -17.66 -7.21 -10.61
C GLU A 239 -16.79 -5.99 -10.94
N TYR A 240 -16.12 -5.39 -9.95
CA TYR A 240 -15.18 -4.30 -10.20
C TYR A 240 -14.06 -4.73 -11.16
N ARG A 241 -13.47 -5.90 -10.91
CA ARG A 241 -12.40 -6.48 -11.73
C ARG A 241 -12.83 -6.64 -13.19
N GLN A 242 -14.04 -7.16 -13.42
CA GLN A 242 -14.58 -7.38 -14.76
C GLN A 242 -14.87 -6.05 -15.45
N THR A 243 -15.68 -5.19 -14.84
CA THR A 243 -16.08 -3.89 -15.44
C THR A 243 -14.88 -3.01 -15.74
N MET A 244 -13.96 -2.85 -14.78
CA MET A 244 -12.76 -2.01 -14.97
C MET A 244 -11.71 -2.68 -15.85
N GLY A 245 -11.74 -4.01 -15.96
CA GLY A 245 -10.90 -4.78 -16.86
C GLY A 245 -11.32 -4.63 -18.32
N GLU A 246 -12.62 -4.76 -18.61
CA GLU A 246 -13.19 -4.58 -19.95
C GLU A 246 -12.95 -3.17 -20.51
N LEU A 247 -12.96 -2.16 -19.62
CA LEU A 247 -12.67 -0.77 -19.97
C LEU A 247 -11.15 -0.44 -20.01
N ASP A 248 -10.27 -1.42 -19.80
CA ASP A 248 -8.81 -1.27 -19.69
C ASP A 248 -8.34 -0.28 -18.61
N LYS A 249 -9.23 0.11 -17.69
CA LYS A 249 -8.96 1.11 -16.66
C LYS A 249 -7.96 0.63 -15.61
N ILE A 250 -7.96 -0.68 -15.31
CA ILE A 250 -6.98 -1.25 -14.37
C ILE A 250 -5.55 -1.13 -14.95
N ALA A 251 -5.36 -1.40 -16.23
CA ALA A 251 -4.04 -1.28 -16.86
C ALA A 251 -3.60 0.18 -16.94
N GLN A 252 -4.48 1.09 -17.36
CA GLN A 252 -4.21 2.54 -17.38
C GLN A 252 -3.83 3.06 -16.00
N LYS A 253 -4.58 2.68 -14.96
CA LYS A 253 -4.30 3.05 -13.57
C LYS A 253 -2.92 2.55 -13.13
N ARG A 254 -2.58 1.29 -13.40
CA ARG A 254 -1.27 0.72 -13.06
C ARG A 254 -0.10 1.39 -13.79
N ASN A 255 -0.29 1.77 -15.05
CA ASN A 255 0.72 2.49 -15.83
C ASN A 255 0.98 3.89 -15.24
N ALA A 256 -0.09 4.62 -14.90
CA ALA A 256 0.02 5.92 -14.23
C ALA A 256 0.71 5.80 -12.87
N GLN A 257 0.35 4.79 -12.07
CA GLN A 257 0.99 4.50 -10.78
C GLN A 257 2.48 4.19 -10.93
N SER A 258 2.87 3.39 -11.93
CA SER A 258 4.27 3.01 -12.17
C SER A 258 5.14 4.22 -12.52
N SER A 259 4.64 5.13 -13.36
CA SER A 259 5.32 6.38 -13.70
C SER A 259 5.52 7.27 -12.46
N LYS A 260 4.47 7.42 -11.65
CA LYS A 260 4.54 8.17 -10.39
C LYS A 260 5.55 7.54 -9.41
N TRP A 261 5.56 6.22 -9.30
CA TRP A 261 6.47 5.50 -8.41
C TRP A 261 7.94 5.66 -8.81
N MET A 262 8.24 5.68 -10.12
CA MET A 262 9.59 5.99 -10.63
C MET A 262 10.07 7.38 -10.17
N TRP A 263 9.22 8.40 -10.31
CA TRP A 263 9.56 9.76 -9.87
C TRP A 263 9.76 9.85 -8.35
N ASN A 264 8.91 9.17 -7.58
CA ASN A 264 9.06 9.11 -6.13
C ASN A 264 10.39 8.45 -5.74
N GLN A 265 10.77 7.36 -6.40
CA GLN A 265 12.06 6.71 -6.11
C GLN A 265 13.26 7.57 -6.50
N LEU A 266 13.22 8.25 -7.65
CA LEU A 266 14.27 9.20 -8.01
C LEU A 266 14.43 10.29 -6.94
N ASN A 267 13.32 10.85 -6.47
CA ASN A 267 13.34 11.88 -5.43
C ASN A 267 13.92 11.34 -4.12
N GLU A 268 13.54 10.12 -3.72
CA GLU A 268 14.06 9.49 -2.52
C GLU A 268 15.56 9.22 -2.61
N GLN A 269 16.02 8.65 -3.72
CA GLN A 269 17.44 8.39 -3.98
C GLN A 269 18.25 9.70 -3.99
N LEU A 270 17.73 10.76 -4.63
CA LEU A 270 18.37 12.07 -4.63
C LEU A 270 18.50 12.62 -3.21
N MET A 271 17.42 12.61 -2.43
CA MET A 271 17.43 13.10 -1.06
C MET A 271 18.37 12.28 -0.15
N ARG A 272 18.43 10.95 -0.34
CA ARG A 272 19.39 10.09 0.38
C ARG A 272 20.83 10.46 0.02
N SER A 273 21.13 10.66 -1.25
CA SER A 273 22.48 11.01 -1.74
C SER A 273 22.93 12.38 -1.22
N VAL A 274 22.05 13.39 -1.32
CA VAL A 274 22.27 14.73 -0.75
C VAL A 274 22.56 14.65 0.75
N SER A 275 21.77 13.85 1.49
CA SER A 275 21.90 13.73 2.95
C SER A 275 23.18 12.98 3.39
N ARG A 276 23.72 12.09 2.54
CA ARG A 276 24.96 11.35 2.80
C ARG A 276 26.22 12.15 2.48
N SER A 277 26.13 13.19 1.63
CA SER A 277 27.27 14.03 1.26
C SER A 277 27.76 14.84 2.47
N ALA A 278 29.00 14.59 2.90
CA ALA A 278 29.59 15.25 4.06
C ALA A 278 29.71 16.78 3.91
N PRO A 279 30.18 17.33 2.77
CA PRO A 279 30.22 18.78 2.54
C PRO A 279 28.83 19.43 2.64
N VAL A 280 27.82 18.77 2.06
CA VAL A 280 26.43 19.25 2.05
C VAL A 280 25.86 19.26 3.46
N ARG A 281 26.02 18.16 4.20
CA ARG A 281 25.55 18.04 5.59
C ARG A 281 26.18 19.09 6.51
N LEU A 282 27.48 19.30 6.41
CA LEU A 282 28.19 20.30 7.21
C LEU A 282 27.71 21.73 6.90
N LYS A 283 27.45 22.04 5.62
CA LYS A 283 26.88 23.35 5.25
C LYS A 283 25.45 23.50 5.73
N ALA A 284 24.61 22.48 5.56
CA ALA A 284 23.21 22.50 5.97
C ALA A 284 23.06 22.70 7.48
N GLU A 285 23.91 22.06 8.30
CA GLU A 285 23.93 22.27 9.75
C GLU A 285 24.26 23.72 10.12
N LYS A 286 25.26 24.34 9.46
CA LYS A 286 25.60 25.76 9.70
C LYS A 286 24.48 26.72 9.32
N MET A 287 23.67 26.37 8.32
CA MET A 287 22.54 27.20 7.87
C MET A 287 21.30 27.08 8.76
N LYS A 288 21.25 26.15 9.72
CA LYS A 288 20.06 25.98 10.58
C LYS A 288 19.80 27.20 11.45
N GLU A 289 20.82 27.75 12.09
CA GLU A 289 20.67 28.99 12.87
C GLU A 289 20.22 30.16 11.99
N ASP A 290 20.83 30.31 10.81
CA ASP A 290 20.46 31.35 9.85
C ASP A 290 18.98 31.24 9.40
N LEU A 291 18.47 30.02 9.24
CA LEU A 291 17.06 29.77 8.91
C LEU A 291 16.12 30.11 10.07
N VAL A 292 16.47 29.74 11.30
CA VAL A 292 15.67 30.00 12.51
C VAL A 292 15.59 31.50 12.78
N HIS A 293 16.69 32.22 12.60
CA HIS A 293 16.76 33.66 12.82
C HIS A 293 16.30 34.49 11.62
N GLY A 294 15.98 33.85 10.49
CA GLY A 294 15.47 34.52 9.29
C GLY A 294 16.55 35.27 8.47
N PHE A 295 17.84 34.98 8.69
CA PHE A 295 18.94 35.54 7.90
C PHE A 295 19.01 34.96 6.48
N ILE A 296 18.45 33.77 6.27
CA ILE A 296 18.33 33.15 4.95
C ILE A 296 16.93 32.55 4.78
N SER A 297 16.38 32.64 3.56
CA SER A 297 15.11 31.98 3.25
C SER A 297 15.31 30.47 3.04
N PRO A 298 14.30 29.61 3.35
CA PRO A 298 14.35 28.18 3.04
C PRO A 298 14.66 27.90 1.56
N ARG A 299 14.15 28.75 0.66
CA ARG A 299 14.39 28.64 -0.78
C ARG A 299 15.87 28.86 -1.13
N SER A 300 16.49 29.89 -0.57
CA SER A 300 17.91 30.22 -0.81
C SER A 300 18.84 29.18 -0.19
N ALA A 301 18.52 28.70 1.02
CA ALA A 301 19.27 27.64 1.69
C ALA A 301 19.25 26.34 0.87
N ALA A 302 18.06 25.91 0.40
CA ALA A 302 17.91 24.73 -0.43
C ALA A 302 18.70 24.83 -1.75
N ALA A 303 18.67 25.99 -2.42
CA ALA A 303 19.46 26.22 -3.63
C ALA A 303 20.97 26.07 -3.38
N THR A 304 21.47 26.58 -2.25
CA THR A 304 22.90 26.48 -1.89
C THR A 304 23.31 25.04 -1.59
N VAL A 305 22.47 24.30 -0.87
CA VAL A 305 22.66 22.87 -0.58
C VAL A 305 22.74 22.06 -1.87
N LEU A 306 21.83 22.32 -2.82
CA LEU A 306 21.80 21.64 -4.12
C LEU A 306 23.03 21.96 -4.97
N GLU A 307 23.44 23.23 -5.06
CA GLU A 307 24.61 23.63 -5.83
C GLU A 307 25.90 22.97 -5.30
N LEU A 308 26.06 22.92 -3.97
CA LEU A 308 27.19 22.23 -3.34
C LEU A 308 27.20 20.74 -3.63
N PHE A 309 26.03 20.09 -3.59
CA PHE A 309 25.91 18.68 -3.94
C PHE A 309 26.35 18.43 -5.39
N LEU A 310 25.84 19.22 -6.35
CA LEU A 310 26.18 19.08 -7.77
C LEU A 310 27.68 19.27 -8.03
N LYS A 311 28.32 20.25 -7.38
CA LYS A 311 29.78 20.46 -7.47
C LYS A 311 30.57 19.27 -6.94
N SER A 312 30.19 18.73 -5.78
CA SER A 312 30.88 17.56 -5.21
C SER A 312 30.83 16.32 -6.11
N GLN A 313 29.75 16.15 -6.88
CA GLN A 313 29.62 15.01 -7.81
C GLN A 313 30.46 15.20 -9.09
N GLN A 314 30.68 16.45 -9.53
CA GLN A 314 31.56 16.75 -10.66
C GLN A 314 33.02 16.48 -10.32
N GLU A 315 33.46 16.84 -9.11
CA GLU A 315 34.83 16.60 -8.63
C GLU A 315 35.11 15.09 -8.46
N GLU A 316 34.15 14.32 -7.92
CA GLU A 316 34.26 12.85 -7.81
C GLU A 316 34.29 12.12 -9.16
N SER A 317 33.69 12.71 -10.22
CA SER A 317 33.68 12.11 -11.56
C SER A 317 34.94 12.41 -12.38
N GLN A 318 35.77 13.36 -11.93
CA GLN A 318 37.02 13.77 -12.60
C GLN A 318 38.28 13.17 -11.92
N ALA A 319 38.11 12.56 -10.75
CA ALA A 319 39.16 11.88 -9.98
C ALA A 319 39.19 10.37 -10.26
#